data_AF-A0A485BP79-F1
#
_entry.id   AF-A0A485BP79-F1
#
_cell.length_a   1.000
_cell.length_b   1.000
_cell.length_c   1.000
_cell.angle_alpha   90.00
_cell.angle_beta   90.00
_cell.angle_gamma   90.00
#
_symmetry.space_group_name_H-M   'P 1'
#
loop_
_entity.id
_entity.type
_entity.pdbx_description
1 polymer ?
#
loop_
_entity_poly.entity_id
_entity_poly.type
_entity_poly.pdbx_seq_one_letter_code
_entity_poly.pdbx_strand_id
1 'polypeptide(L)'
;MERFLENAMYASRWLLAPVYFGLSLGLIALSIKFFQEIFHVLPHIFSVGESELILTLLSLVDMTLVGGLLVMVMFSGYENFCLPAGYQ
;
A
#
# COMPACT_ATOMS: atom_id res chain seq x y z
N MET A 1 -5.30 13.02 -33.30
CA MET A 1 -5.79 12.37 -32.06
C MET A 1 -4.91 11.16 -31.68
N GLU A 2 -4.36 10.41 -32.64
CA GLU A 2 -3.51 9.22 -32.37
C GLU A 2 -2.19 9.53 -31.63
N ARG A 3 -1.51 10.65 -31.95
CA ARG A 3 -0.25 11.05 -31.28
C ARG A 3 -0.41 11.42 -29.78
N PHE A 4 -1.62 11.79 -29.35
CA PHE A 4 -1.89 12.10 -27.94
C PHE A 4 -2.06 10.82 -27.11
N LEU A 5 -2.64 9.77 -27.71
CA LEU A 5 -2.73 8.44 -27.13
C LEU A 5 -1.35 7.75 -27.06
N GLU A 6 -0.53 7.87 -28.11
CA GLU A 6 0.87 7.39 -28.08
C GLU A 6 1.70 8.06 -26.98
N ASN A 7 1.63 9.39 -26.86
CA ASN A 7 2.35 10.11 -25.81
C ASN A 7 1.80 9.80 -24.41
N ALA A 8 0.49 9.57 -24.25
CA ALA A 8 -0.10 9.13 -22.98
C ALA A 8 0.39 7.72 -22.59
N MET A 9 0.54 6.81 -23.56
CA MET A 9 1.12 5.49 -23.34
C MET A 9 2.61 5.54 -22.96
N TYR A 10 3.40 6.39 -23.62
CA TYR A 10 4.81 6.60 -23.26
C TYR A 10 4.99 7.33 -21.91
N ALA A 11 4.11 8.28 -21.57
CA ALA A 11 4.14 9.00 -20.29
C ALA A 11 3.71 8.11 -19.11
N SER A 12 2.73 7.22 -19.30
CA SER A 12 2.34 6.19 -18.32
C SER A 12 3.56 5.37 -17.89
N ARG A 13 4.44 5.03 -18.85
CA ARG A 13 5.70 4.30 -18.60
C ARG A 13 6.68 5.00 -17.67
N TRP A 14 6.75 6.32 -17.74
CA TRP A 14 7.67 7.07 -16.89
C TRP A 14 7.08 7.43 -15.53
N LEU A 15 5.76 7.63 -15.45
CA LEU A 15 5.07 8.00 -14.21
C LEU A 15 4.95 6.82 -13.23
N LEU A 16 4.82 5.59 -13.73
CA LEU A 16 4.62 4.42 -12.88
C LEU A 16 5.90 3.97 -12.16
N ALA A 17 7.09 4.14 -12.75
CA ALA A 17 8.36 3.77 -12.12
C ALA A 17 8.56 4.41 -10.72
N PRO A 18 8.42 5.74 -10.53
CA PRO A 18 8.51 6.35 -9.21
C PRO A 18 7.32 6.01 -8.30
N VAL A 19 6.12 5.78 -8.86
CA VAL A 19 4.95 5.36 -8.07
C VAL A 19 5.19 3.98 -7.44
N TYR A 20 5.67 3.00 -8.21
CA TYR A 20 6.02 1.67 -7.68
C TYR A 20 7.09 1.71 -6.61
N PHE A 21 8.11 2.54 -6.80
CA PHE A 21 9.15 2.74 -5.81
C PHE A 21 8.59 3.34 -4.51
N GLY A 22 7.72 4.34 -4.63
CA GLY A 22 7.01 4.93 -3.49
C GLY A 22 6.09 3.94 -2.77
N LEU A 23 5.32 3.13 -3.51
CA LEU A 23 4.44 2.10 -2.95
C LEU A 23 5.23 1.00 -2.21
N SER A 24 6.37 0.57 -2.77
CA SER A 24 7.26 -0.40 -2.13
C SER A 24 7.85 0.15 -0.82
N LEU A 25 8.34 1.39 -0.83
CA LEU A 25 8.81 2.06 0.39
C LEU A 25 7.69 2.23 1.41
N GLY A 26 6.48 2.59 0.96
CA GLY A 26 5.29 2.68 1.79
C GLY A 26 4.97 1.36 2.47
N LEU A 27 5.02 0.24 1.74
CA LEU A 27 4.78 -1.10 2.27
C LEU A 27 5.80 -1.49 3.35
N ILE A 28 7.08 -1.15 3.14
CA ILE A 28 8.15 -1.38 4.11
C ILE A 28 7.92 -0.52 5.37
N ALA A 29 7.62 0.76 5.20
CA ALA A 29 7.34 1.66 6.33
C ALA A 29 6.13 1.20 7.15
N LEU A 30 5.06 0.77 6.47
CA LEU A 30 3.84 0.26 7.09
C LEU A 30 4.12 -1.04 7.86
N SER A 31 4.91 -1.94 7.28
CA SER A 31 5.37 -3.17 7.96
C SER A 31 6.16 -2.85 9.22
N ILE A 32 7.11 -1.91 9.16
CA ILE A 32 7.89 -1.49 10.34
C ILE A 32 6.96 -0.92 11.41
N LYS A 33 6.01 -0.06 11.04
CA LYS A 33 5.05 0.54 11.98
C LYS A 33 4.16 -0.51 12.63
N PHE A 34 3.68 -1.48 11.87
CA PHE A 34 2.90 -2.59 12.39
C PHE A 34 3.63 -3.37 13.49
N PHE A 35 4.90 -3.74 13.25
CA PHE A 35 5.71 -4.40 14.28
C PHE A 35 5.96 -3.51 15.49
N GLN A 36 6.28 -2.22 15.29
CA GLN A 36 6.47 -1.27 16.39
C GLN A 36 5.22 -1.18 17.27
N GLU A 37 4.05 -1.06 16.66
CA GLU A 37 2.77 -0.97 17.37
C GLU A 37 2.50 -2.24 18.20
N ILE A 38 2.75 -3.43 17.64
CA ILE A 38 2.65 -4.71 18.38
C ILE A 38 3.57 -4.74 19.60
N PHE A 39 4.84 -4.35 19.43
CA PHE A 39 5.79 -4.32 20.55
C PHE A 39 5.44 -3.28 21.60
N HIS A 40 4.76 -2.20 21.22
CA HIS A 40 4.28 -1.18 22.14
C HIS A 40 3.04 -1.64 22.91
N VAL A 41 2.12 -2.33 22.24
CA VAL A 41 0.87 -2.84 22.83
C VAL A 41 1.12 -3.96 23.82
N LEU A 42 1.98 -4.93 23.50
CA LEU A 42 2.26 -6.12 24.32
C LEU A 42 2.52 -5.88 25.82
N PRO A 43 3.36 -4.93 26.23
CA PRO A 43 3.54 -4.58 27.64
C PRO A 43 2.42 -3.70 28.19
N HIS A 44 1.74 -2.92 27.33
CA HIS A 44 0.67 -2.01 27.74
C HIS A 44 -0.63 -2.75 28.10
N ILE A 45 -0.92 -3.91 27.49
CA ILE A 45 -2.18 -4.69 27.66
C ILE A 45 -2.60 -4.88 29.13
N PHE A 46 -1.64 -4.98 30.05
CA PHE A 46 -1.92 -5.20 31.48
C PHE A 46 -2.17 -3.92 32.29
N SER A 47 -1.97 -2.74 31.70
CA SER A 47 -2.06 -1.44 32.40
C SER A 47 -3.06 -0.45 31.80
N VAL A 48 -3.47 -0.61 30.54
CA VAL A 48 -4.42 0.29 29.87
C VAL A 48 -5.87 -0.14 30.04
N GLY A 49 -6.80 0.83 30.01
CA GLY A 49 -8.24 0.57 30.07
C GLY A 49 -8.77 -0.10 28.79
N GLU A 50 -9.90 -0.81 28.89
CA GLU A 50 -10.53 -1.56 27.78
C GLU A 50 -10.73 -0.71 26.53
N SER A 51 -11.18 0.54 26.67
CA SER A 51 -11.45 1.43 25.52
C SER A 51 -10.19 1.75 24.73
N GLU A 52 -9.06 1.97 25.42
CA GLU A 52 -7.78 2.32 24.77
C GLU A 52 -7.23 1.10 24.03
N LEU A 53 -7.36 -0.08 24.63
CA LEU A 53 -6.99 -1.35 24.01
C LEU A 53 -7.78 -1.60 22.71
N ILE A 54 -9.09 -1.35 22.70
CA ILE A 54 -9.92 -1.48 21.49
C ILE A 54 -9.46 -0.50 20.39
N LEU A 55 -9.17 0.75 20.75
CA LEU A 55 -8.70 1.77 19.80
C LEU A 55 -7.36 1.37 19.17
N THR A 56 -6.42 0.84 19.96
CA THR A 56 -5.14 0.40 19.41
C THR A 56 -5.28 -0.83 18.52
N LEU A 57 -6.14 -1.78 18.89
CA LEU A 57 -6.46 -2.91 18.01
C LEU A 57 -7.11 -2.46 16.70
N LEU A 58 -8.02 -1.50 16.74
CA LEU A 58 -8.64 -0.94 15.54
C LEU A 58 -7.59 -0.29 14.62
N SER A 59 -6.61 0.42 15.19
CA SER A 59 -5.50 0.99 14.42
C SER A 59 -4.61 -0.08 13.77
N LEU A 60 -4.31 -1.18 14.48
CA LEU A 60 -3.59 -2.32 13.90
C LEU A 60 -4.34 -2.97 12.73
N VAL A 61 -5.66 -3.10 12.86
CA VAL A 61 -6.52 -3.62 11.79
C VAL A 61 -6.51 -2.69 10.59
N ASP A 62 -6.66 -1.38 10.82
CA ASP A 62 -6.64 -0.36 9.76
C ASP A 62 -5.32 -0.38 8.97
N MET A 63 -4.18 -0.41 9.67
CA MET A 63 -2.86 -0.55 9.04
C MET A 63 -2.78 -1.81 8.16
N THR A 64 -3.29 -2.94 8.66
CA THR A 64 -3.30 -4.20 7.89
C THR A 64 -4.17 -4.09 6.65
N LEU A 65 -5.32 -3.43 6.75
CA LEU A 65 -6.26 -3.24 5.64
C LEU A 65 -5.66 -2.31 4.57
N VAL A 66 -5.02 -1.21 4.98
CA VAL A 66 -4.27 -0.32 4.08
C VAL A 66 -3.12 -1.06 3.41
N GLY A 67 -2.38 -1.89 4.14
CA GLY A 67 -1.32 -2.74 3.57
C GLY A 67 -1.85 -3.69 2.49
N GLY A 68 -2.98 -4.35 2.74
CA GLY A 68 -3.63 -5.21 1.75
C GLY A 68 -4.08 -4.45 0.49
N LEU A 69 -4.64 -3.24 0.67
CA LEU A 69 -5.01 -2.37 -0.45
C LEU A 69 -3.79 -1.93 -1.27
N LEU A 70 -2.68 -1.58 -0.61
CA LEU A 70 -1.43 -1.24 -1.32
C LEU A 70 -0.94 -2.40 -2.18
N VAL A 71 -0.93 -3.62 -1.64
CA VAL A 71 -0.53 -4.82 -2.40
C VAL A 71 -1.46 -5.02 -3.60
N MET A 72 -2.77 -4.87 -3.43
CA MET A 72 -3.73 -4.98 -4.54
C MET A 72 -3.47 -3.95 -5.64
N VAL A 73 -3.22 -2.69 -5.27
CA VAL A 73 -2.88 -1.62 -6.23
C VAL A 73 -1.57 -1.92 -6.95
N MET A 74 -0.57 -2.45 -6.24
CA MET A 74 0.71 -2.84 -6.84
C MET A 74 0.52 -3.91 -7.92
N PHE A 75 -0.22 -4.99 -7.63
CA PHE A 75 -0.52 -6.04 -8.60
C PHE A 75 -1.32 -5.53 -9.79
N SER A 76 -2.41 -4.79 -9.54
CA SER A 76 -3.28 -4.26 -10.59
C SER A 76 -2.54 -3.32 -11.55
N GLY A 77 -1.70 -2.43 -11.04
CA GLY A 77 -0.95 -1.56 -11.93
C GLY A 77 0.15 -2.30 -12.71
N TYR A 78 0.66 -3.44 -12.22
CA TYR A 78 1.74 -4.18 -12.87
C TYR A 78 1.19 -4.88 -14.11
N GLU A 79 -0.01 -5.46 -13.99
CA GLU A 79 -0.77 -6.00 -15.12
C GLU A 79 -1.04 -4.92 -16.16
N ASN A 80 -1.45 -3.72 -15.73
CA ASN A 80 -1.75 -2.59 -16.64
C ASN A 80 -0.52 -1.99 -17.34
N PHE A 81 0.70 -2.35 -16.89
CA PHE A 81 1.95 -1.79 -17.39
C PHE A 81 2.74 -2.72 -18.31
N CYS A 82 2.73 -4.02 -18.00
CA CYS A 82 3.42 -5.03 -18.80
C CYS A 82 2.53 -5.63 -19.90
N LEU A 83 1.21 -5.45 -19.84
CA LEU A 83 0.27 -5.94 -20.85
C LEU A 83 -0.42 -4.76 -21.56
N PRO A 84 -0.13 -4.49 -22.84
CA PRO A 84 -0.98 -3.61 -23.64
C PRO A 84 -2.37 -4.25 -23.71
N ALA A 85 -3.43 -3.46 -23.51
CA ALA A 85 -4.83 -3.86 -23.45
C ALA A 85 -5.43 -4.42 -24.77
N GLY A 86 -4.61 -5.07 -25.61
CA GLY A 86 -4.99 -5.68 -26.89
C GLY A 86 -4.76 -7.19 -26.94
N TYR A 87 -4.63 -7.87 -25.80
CA TYR A 87 -4.57 -9.34 -25.74
C TYR A 87 -5.66 -9.89 -24.79
N GLN A 88 -6.92 -9.55 -25.10
CA GLN A 88 -8.11 -10.33 -24.75
C GLN A 88 -9.01 -10.42 -25.98
#